data_AF-A0A2R6RTT6-F1
#
_entry.id   AF-A0A2R6RTT6-F1
#
_cell.length_a   1.000
_cell.length_b   1.000
_cell.length_c   1.000
_cell.angle_alpha   90.00
_cell.angle_beta   90.00
_cell.angle_gamma   90.00
#
_symmetry.space_group_name_H-M   'P 1'
#
loop_
_entity.id
_entity.type
_entity.pdbx_description
1 polymer ?
#
loop_
_entity_poly.entity_id
_entity_poly.type
_entity_poly.pdbx_seq_one_letter_code
_entity_poly.pdbx_strand_id
1 'polypeptide(L)'
;MQPVDVEGFGLQDYYEADVPFLVVYFQSQVIDRPMDCTIRNQIEAKNGTGYKNVPEICADVRLVFENAMKYNDERSDVHMMAKTLLEKWLQLLPKVSEEEKRREEEEAEAKLAAQEAAHAKTARGFSNEVCLGISVAFAKEI
;
A
#
# COMPACT_ATOMS: atom_id res chain seq x y z
N MET A 1 -7.90 16.84 -10.99
CA MET A 1 -6.78 17.39 -10.19
C MET A 1 -7.13 18.81 -9.80
N GLN A 2 -6.79 19.25 -8.58
CA GLN A 2 -6.85 20.66 -8.21
C GLN A 2 -5.52 21.33 -8.58
N PRO A 3 -5.53 22.60 -9.03
CA PRO A 3 -4.30 23.32 -9.32
C PRO A 3 -3.44 23.49 -8.07
N VAL A 4 -2.11 23.42 -8.22
CA VAL A 4 -1.16 23.73 -7.16
C VAL A 4 -1.19 25.24 -6.88
N ASP A 5 -1.18 25.64 -5.60
CA ASP A 5 -1.14 27.04 -5.18
C ASP A 5 0.25 27.65 -5.38
N VAL A 6 0.45 28.22 -6.55
CA VAL A 6 1.69 28.82 -7.03
C VAL A 6 2.10 30.11 -6.32
N GLU A 7 1.14 30.86 -5.76
CA GLU A 7 1.42 32.11 -5.05
C GLU A 7 2.04 31.82 -3.69
N GLY A 8 1.54 30.78 -3.01
CA GLY A 8 2.09 30.30 -1.73
C GLY A 8 3.51 29.73 -1.83
N PHE A 9 3.92 29.22 -3.00
CA PHE A 9 5.25 28.64 -3.22
C PHE A 9 6.28 29.61 -3.83
N GLY A 10 5.92 30.88 -4.06
CA GLY A 10 6.87 31.87 -4.59
C GLY A 10 7.31 31.59 -6.03
N LEU A 11 6.43 30.97 -6.84
CA LEU A 11 6.69 30.62 -8.24
C LEU A 11 6.09 31.67 -9.19
N GLN A 12 6.29 32.96 -8.93
CA GLN A 12 5.69 34.03 -9.73
C GLN A 12 6.15 34.01 -11.20
N ASP A 13 7.36 33.54 -11.48
CA ASP A 13 7.91 33.46 -12.85
C ASP A 13 7.24 32.37 -13.72
N TYR A 14 6.38 31.52 -13.14
CA TYR A 14 5.69 30.44 -13.87
C TYR A 14 4.51 30.94 -14.73
N TYR A 15 4.01 32.16 -14.53
CA TYR A 15 2.78 32.67 -15.16
C TYR A 15 2.98 33.71 -16.26
N GLU A 16 4.18 34.25 -16.46
CA GLU A 16 4.36 35.39 -17.38
C GLU A 16 4.31 35.03 -18.87
N ALA A 17 4.25 33.75 -19.23
CA ALA A 17 4.01 33.35 -20.61
C ALA A 17 2.91 32.29 -20.66
N ASP A 18 2.32 32.10 -21.83
CA ASP A 18 1.38 31.02 -22.17
C ASP A 18 2.04 29.60 -22.08
N VAL A 19 2.89 29.38 -21.08
CA VAL A 19 3.68 28.19 -20.82
C VAL A 19 2.98 27.11 -19.98
N PRO A 20 1.86 27.30 -19.24
CA PRO A 20 1.27 26.20 -18.48
C PRO A 20 0.88 25.02 -19.36
N PHE A 21 0.29 25.30 -20.53
CA PHE A 21 -0.06 24.25 -21.49
C PHE A 21 1.19 23.62 -22.10
N LEU A 22 2.18 24.44 -22.49
CA LEU A 22 3.37 23.97 -23.17
C LEU A 22 4.28 23.14 -22.25
N VAL A 23 4.49 23.57 -21.00
CA VAL A 23 5.25 22.83 -19.97
C VAL A 23 4.56 21.52 -19.62
N VAL A 24 3.23 21.53 -19.39
CA VAL A 24 2.48 20.31 -19.10
C VAL A 24 2.50 19.35 -20.30
N TYR A 25 2.41 19.88 -21.52
CA TYR A 25 2.47 19.09 -22.76
C TYR A 25 3.84 18.46 -22.97
N PHE A 26 4.93 19.23 -22.82
CA PHE A 26 6.29 18.70 -22.90
C PHE A 26 6.59 17.69 -21.78
N GLN A 27 6.17 17.98 -20.55
CA GLN A 27 6.31 17.04 -19.44
C GLN A 27 5.58 15.72 -19.73
N SER A 28 4.37 15.77 -20.28
CA SER A 28 3.59 14.58 -20.65
C SER A 28 4.19 13.78 -21.81
N GLN A 29 5.03 14.40 -22.65
CA GLN A 29 5.77 13.68 -23.69
C GLN A 29 7.05 13.01 -23.17
N VAL A 30 7.66 13.60 -22.14
CA VAL A 30 8.88 13.04 -21.53
C VAL A 30 8.53 11.97 -20.49
N ILE A 31 7.46 12.15 -19.72
CA ILE A 31 7.06 11.26 -18.63
C ILE A 31 5.78 10.50 -19.01
N ASP A 32 5.94 9.20 -19.26
CA ASP A 32 4.85 8.32 -19.72
C ASP A 32 3.78 8.07 -18.65
N ARG A 33 4.20 8.00 -17.38
CA ARG A 33 3.32 7.81 -16.24
C ARG A 33 3.69 8.78 -15.13
N PRO A 34 2.98 9.91 -14.95
CA PRO A 34 3.26 10.81 -13.85
C PRO A 34 2.95 10.14 -12.50
N MET A 35 3.79 10.38 -11.51
CA MET A 35 3.59 9.91 -10.14
C MET A 35 4.21 10.91 -9.17
N ASP A 36 3.56 11.10 -8.03
CA ASP A 36 3.96 12.05 -6.99
C ASP A 36 3.56 11.54 -5.59
N CYS A 37 3.50 12.44 -4.61
CA CYS A 37 3.11 12.14 -3.23
C CYS A 37 1.65 11.65 -3.06
N THR A 38 0.84 11.61 -4.13
CA THR A 38 -0.50 10.98 -4.12
C THR A 38 -0.47 9.51 -3.71
N ILE A 39 0.70 8.86 -3.75
CA ILE A 39 0.95 7.54 -3.14
C ILE A 39 0.36 7.45 -1.73
N ARG A 40 0.56 8.47 -0.87
CA ARG A 40 -0.01 8.47 0.49
C ARG A 40 -1.53 8.38 0.49
N ASN A 41 -2.19 9.18 -0.35
CA ASN A 41 -3.65 9.20 -0.45
C ASN A 41 -4.18 7.85 -0.96
N GLN A 42 -3.45 7.19 -1.86
CA GLN A 42 -3.80 5.85 -2.36
C GLN A 42 -3.60 4.75 -1.30
N ILE A 43 -2.59 4.88 -0.44
CA ILE A 43 -2.40 3.98 0.72
C ILE A 43 -3.56 4.15 1.72
N GLU A 44 -4.02 5.38 1.96
CA GLU A 44 -5.07 5.68 2.92
C GLU A 44 -6.50 5.46 2.39
N ALA A 45 -6.66 5.10 1.11
CA ALA A 45 -7.96 4.95 0.46
C ALA A 45 -8.76 3.75 1.02
N LYS A 46 -9.93 4.03 1.61
CA LYS A 46 -10.79 3.01 2.26
C LYS A 46 -11.88 2.41 1.36
N ASN A 47 -12.06 2.97 0.17
CA ASN A 47 -13.09 2.60 -0.81
C ASN A 47 -12.67 1.43 -1.74
N GLY A 48 -11.54 0.78 -1.46
CA GLY A 48 -11.01 -0.31 -2.28
C GLY A 48 -10.35 0.13 -3.59
N THR A 49 -10.15 1.44 -3.81
CA THR A 49 -9.42 1.96 -4.98
C THR A 49 -7.93 2.19 -4.72
N GLY A 50 -7.45 1.89 -3.51
CA GLY A 50 -6.04 2.01 -3.14
C GLY A 50 -5.18 0.85 -3.62
N TYR A 51 -3.91 0.86 -3.22
CA TYR A 51 -2.96 -0.22 -3.50
C TYR A 51 -3.40 -1.55 -2.87
N LYS A 52 -3.17 -2.65 -3.58
CA LYS A 52 -3.56 -4.00 -3.13
C LYS A 52 -2.48 -4.70 -2.33
N ASN A 53 -1.23 -4.33 -2.57
CA ASN A 53 -0.06 -4.97 -1.97
C ASN A 53 1.12 -3.99 -1.93
N VAL A 54 2.09 -4.28 -1.08
CA VAL A 54 3.29 -3.46 -0.88
C VAL A 54 4.16 -3.33 -2.14
N PRO A 55 4.33 -4.35 -2.99
CA PRO A 55 5.05 -4.21 -4.27
C PRO A 55 4.52 -3.11 -5.18
N GLU A 56 3.20 -2.90 -5.28
CA GLU A 56 2.62 -1.80 -6.06
C GLU A 56 3.05 -0.42 -5.53
N ILE A 57 3.07 -0.25 -4.20
CA ILE A 57 3.56 0.97 -3.56
C ILE A 57 5.04 1.19 -3.89
N CYS A 58 5.86 0.15 -3.76
CA CYS A 58 7.30 0.21 -4.03
C CYS A 58 7.61 0.58 -5.49
N ALA A 59 6.79 0.10 -6.43
CA ALA A 59 6.92 0.44 -7.84
C ALA A 59 6.62 1.92 -8.10
N ASP A 60 5.59 2.48 -7.47
CA ASP A 60 5.22 3.88 -7.64
C ASP A 60 6.21 4.83 -6.96
N VAL A 61 6.71 4.49 -5.77
CA VAL A 61 7.78 5.27 -5.11
C VAL A 61 9.04 5.33 -5.98
N ARG A 62 9.43 4.19 -6.58
CA ARG A 62 10.55 4.15 -7.52
C ARG A 62 10.30 5.06 -8.71
N LEU A 63 9.09 5.00 -9.27
CA LEU A 63 8.74 5.80 -10.44
C LEU A 63 8.81 7.30 -10.18
N VAL A 64 8.46 7.78 -8.97
CA VAL A 64 8.63 9.20 -8.61
C VAL A 64 10.08 9.64 -8.82
N PHE A 65 11.04 8.86 -8.35
CA PHE A 65 12.46 9.19 -8.48
C PHE A 65 12.96 9.03 -9.93
N GLU A 66 12.53 7.98 -10.64
CA GLU A 66 12.88 7.76 -12.05
C GLU A 66 12.36 8.89 -12.95
N ASN A 67 11.12 9.34 -12.73
CA ASN A 67 10.55 10.47 -13.46
C ASN A 67 11.30 11.77 -13.16
N ALA A 68 11.64 12.02 -11.89
CA ALA A 68 12.42 13.18 -11.51
C ALA A 68 13.81 13.17 -12.18
N MET A 69 14.48 12.02 -12.24
CA MET A 69 15.76 11.90 -12.95
C MET A 69 15.62 12.01 -14.47
N LYS A 70 14.54 11.50 -15.06
CA LYS A 70 14.28 11.53 -16.51
C LYS A 70 13.98 12.94 -17.02
N TYR A 71 13.23 13.72 -16.24
CA TYR A 71 12.83 15.08 -16.63
C TYR A 71 13.92 16.12 -16.37
N ASN A 72 14.67 15.97 -15.28
CA ASN A 72 15.65 16.97 -14.86
C ASN A 72 17.07 16.61 -15.33
N ASP A 73 17.84 17.63 -15.71
CA ASP A 73 19.25 17.49 -16.11
C ASP A 73 20.07 16.80 -15.02
N GLU A 74 21.02 15.94 -15.41
CA GLU A 74 21.83 15.15 -14.48
C GLU A 74 22.64 15.99 -13.48
N ARG A 75 22.96 17.24 -13.84
CA ARG A 75 23.70 18.18 -12.99
C ARG A 75 22.79 19.01 -12.09
N SER A 76 21.48 18.92 -12.26
CA SER A 76 20.53 19.64 -11.42
C SER A 76 20.46 19.05 -10.02
N ASP A 77 20.22 19.90 -9.03
CA ASP A 77 20.04 19.48 -7.64
C ASP A 77 18.88 18.46 -7.50
N VAL A 78 17.81 18.64 -8.28
CA VAL A 78 16.64 17.74 -8.27
C VAL A 78 17.02 16.33 -8.72
N HIS A 79 17.81 16.21 -9.80
CA HIS A 79 18.27 14.90 -10.27
C HIS A 79 19.17 14.22 -9.23
N MET A 80 20.13 14.96 -8.65
CA MET A 80 21.05 14.42 -7.63
C MET A 80 20.31 14.00 -6.35
N MET A 81 19.31 14.78 -5.92
CA MET A 81 18.44 14.43 -4.79
C MET A 81 17.62 13.17 -5.08
N ALA A 82 16.99 13.07 -6.26
CA ALA A 82 16.20 11.91 -6.64
C ALA A 82 17.04 10.63 -6.65
N LYS A 83 18.26 10.69 -7.20
CA LYS A 83 19.21 9.57 -7.18
C LYS A 83 19.56 9.14 -5.76
N THR A 84 19.90 10.10 -4.90
CA THR A 84 20.27 9.82 -3.50
C THR A 84 19.12 9.20 -2.71
N LEU A 85 17.90 9.70 -2.91
CA LEU A 85 16.70 9.16 -2.25
C LEU A 85 16.35 7.76 -2.77
N LEU A 86 16.51 7.50 -4.07
CA LEU A 86 16.33 6.16 -4.64
C LEU A 86 17.33 5.16 -4.04
N GLU A 87 18.60 5.53 -3.91
CA GLU A 87 19.62 4.67 -3.29
C GLU A 87 19.26 4.32 -1.83
N LYS A 88 18.82 5.31 -1.04
CA LYS A 88 18.35 5.08 0.33
C LYS A 88 17.09 4.21 0.37
N TRP A 89 16.16 4.44 -0.55
CA TRP A 89 14.94 3.64 -0.67
C TRP A 89 15.25 2.16 -0.93
N LEU A 90 16.18 1.87 -1.85
CA LEU A 90 16.60 0.51 -2.17
C LEU A 90 17.19 -0.22 -0.94
N GLN A 91 17.90 0.51 -0.06
CA GLN A 91 18.43 -0.06 1.19
C GLN A 91 17.34 -0.42 2.21
N LEU A 92 16.14 0.17 2.09
CA LEU A 92 15.00 -0.12 2.96
C LEU A 92 14.16 -1.32 2.46
N LEU A 93 14.20 -1.62 1.16
CA LEU A 93 13.39 -2.70 0.57
C LEU A 93 13.58 -4.07 1.24
N PRO A 94 14.78 -4.51 1.64
CA PRO A 94 14.94 -5.77 2.36
C PRO A 94 14.14 -5.80 3.67
N LYS A 95 14.18 -4.72 4.45
CA LYS A 95 13.43 -4.62 5.72
C LYS A 95 11.92 -4.65 5.51
N VAL A 96 11.45 -4.01 4.42
CA VAL A 96 10.05 -4.07 4.02
C VAL A 96 9.64 -5.51 3.69
N SER A 97 10.46 -6.22 2.91
CA SER A 97 10.19 -7.62 2.56
C SER A 97 10.19 -8.55 3.78
N GLU A 98 11.10 -8.33 4.73
CA GLU A 98 11.15 -9.09 5.98
C GLU A 98 9.90 -8.88 6.84
N GLU A 99 9.46 -7.61 6.96
CA GLU A 99 8.26 -7.26 7.72
C GLU A 99 6.97 -7.81 7.08
N GLU A 100 6.86 -7.77 5.75
CA GLU A 100 5.73 -8.38 5.03
C GLU A 100 5.66 -9.89 5.30
N LYS A 101 6.79 -10.59 5.18
CA LYS A 101 6.85 -12.04 5.46
C LYS A 101 6.45 -12.35 6.90
N ARG A 102 6.92 -11.56 7.88
CA ARG A 102 6.56 -11.71 9.29
C ARG A 102 5.05 -11.57 9.49
N ARG A 103 4.42 -10.59 8.84
CA ARG A 103 2.96 -10.39 8.92
C ARG A 103 2.17 -11.52 8.28
N GLU A 104 2.62 -12.03 7.14
CA GLU A 104 2.00 -13.19 6.48
C GLU A 104 2.06 -14.44 7.37
N GLU A 105 3.19 -14.68 8.03
CA GLU A 105 3.37 -15.77 8.99
C GLU A 105 2.44 -15.62 10.20
N GLU A 106 2.40 -14.42 10.81
CA GLU A 106 1.49 -14.13 11.93
C GLU A 106 0.01 -14.29 11.57
N GLU A 107 -0.38 -13.86 10.36
CA GLU A 107 -1.74 -14.02 9.87
C GLU A 107 -2.07 -15.50 9.60
N ALA A 108 -1.13 -16.27 9.05
CA ALA A 108 -1.31 -17.70 8.81
C ALA A 108 -1.46 -18.48 10.13
N GLU A 109 -0.65 -18.17 11.13
CA GLU A 109 -0.74 -18.76 12.47
C GLU A 109 -2.07 -18.40 13.15
N ALA A 110 -2.49 -17.14 13.07
CA ALA A 110 -3.77 -16.70 13.62
C ALA A 110 -4.97 -17.39 12.95
N LYS A 111 -4.93 -17.57 11.62
CA LYS A 111 -5.96 -18.32 10.87
C LYS A 111 -6.02 -19.78 11.28
N LEU A 112 -4.88 -20.44 11.44
CA LEU A 112 -4.81 -21.83 11.89
C LEU A 112 -5.39 -21.98 13.30
N ALA A 113 -4.98 -21.13 14.24
CA ALA A 113 -5.49 -21.14 15.60
C ALA A 113 -7.01 -20.89 15.66
N ALA A 114 -7.53 -19.97 14.84
CA ALA A 114 -8.97 -19.72 14.72
C ALA A 114 -9.73 -20.94 14.17
N GLN A 115 -9.17 -21.63 13.18
CA GLN A 115 -9.75 -22.85 12.61
C GLN A 115 -9.78 -23.99 13.64
N GLU A 116 -8.68 -24.22 14.35
CA GLU A 116 -8.62 -25.23 15.41
C GLU A 116 -9.61 -24.96 16.54
N ALA A 117 -9.72 -23.70 16.98
CA ALA A 117 -10.70 -23.29 17.98
C ALA A 117 -12.14 -23.51 17.51
N ALA A 118 -12.44 -23.21 16.23
CA ALA A 118 -13.74 -23.47 15.64
C ALA A 118 -14.05 -24.98 15.61
N HIS A 119 -13.09 -25.81 15.19
CA HIS A 119 -13.25 -27.26 15.18
C HIS A 119 -13.48 -27.83 16.59
N ALA A 120 -12.71 -27.37 17.58
CA ALA A 120 -12.85 -27.79 18.98
C ALA A 120 -14.19 -27.37 19.60
N LYS A 121 -14.76 -26.23 19.17
CA LYS A 121 -16.08 -25.77 19.60
C LYS A 121 -17.19 -26.65 19.02
N THR A 122 -17.10 -26.99 17.74
CA THR A 122 -18.05 -27.90 17.07
C THR A 122 -18.02 -29.28 17.71
N ALA A 123 -16.85 -29.85 17.97
CA ALA A 123 -16.71 -31.15 18.63
C ALA A 123 -17.32 -31.18 20.04
N ARG A 124 -17.11 -30.11 20.83
CA ARG A 124 -17.75 -29.96 22.15
C ARG A 124 -19.27 -29.84 22.06
N GLY A 125 -19.79 -29.12 21.06
CA GLY A 125 -21.23 -29.02 20.81
C GLY A 125 -21.86 -30.40 20.58
N PHE A 126 -21.24 -31.20 19.69
CA PHE A 126 -21.70 -32.55 19.40
C PHE A 126 -21.65 -33.48 20.63
N SER A 127 -20.54 -33.43 21.40
CA SER A 127 -20.41 -34.23 22.62
C SER A 127 -21.49 -33.89 23.66
N ASN A 128 -21.80 -32.61 23.83
CA ASN A 128 -22.85 -32.16 24.75
C ASN A 128 -24.24 -32.63 24.32
N GLU A 129 -24.57 -32.57 23.02
CA GLU A 129 -25.85 -33.06 22.50
C GLU A 129 -26.02 -34.56 22.70
N VAL A 130 -24.97 -35.35 22.44
CA VAL A 130 -24.97 -36.80 22.67
C VAL A 130 -25.18 -37.12 24.15
N CYS A 131 -24.49 -36.43 25.05
CA CYS A 131 -24.62 -36.64 26.50
C CYS A 131 -26.03 -36.32 27.03
N LEU A 132 -26.63 -35.22 26.55
CA LEU A 132 -28.01 -34.86 26.86
C LEU A 132 -29.00 -35.92 26.35
N GLY A 133 -28.83 -36.38 25.10
CA GLY A 133 -29.69 -37.38 24.49
C GLY A 133 -29.69 -38.71 25.26
N ILE A 134 -28.51 -39.18 25.65
CA ILE A 134 -28.35 -40.39 26.46
C ILE A 134 -29.04 -40.22 27.82
N SER A 135 -28.81 -39.08 28.49
CA SER A 135 -29.38 -38.80 29.82
C SER A 135 -30.93 -38.80 29.80
N VAL A 136 -31.54 -38.23 28.75
CA VAL A 136 -33.00 -38.21 28.57
C VAL A 136 -33.55 -39.62 28.28
N ALA A 137 -32.83 -40.46 27.55
CA ALA A 137 -33.24 -41.83 27.28
C ALA A 137 -33.32 -42.66 28.57
N PHE A 138 -32.27 -42.60 29.41
CA PHE A 138 -32.25 -43.30 30.70
C PHE A 138 -33.34 -42.81 31.67
N ALA A 139 -33.70 -41.53 31.65
CA ALA A 139 -34.74 -40.99 32.53
C ALA A 139 -36.17 -41.45 32.18
N LYS A 140 -36.41 -41.98 30.97
CA LYS A 140 -37.73 -42.47 30.53
C LYS A 140 -37.95 -43.96 30.78
N GLU A 141 -36.91 -44.69 31.21
CA GLU A 141 -36.95 -46.13 31.48
C GLU A 141 -37.13 -46.47 32.98
N ILE A 142 -37.39 -45.46 33.83
CA ILE A 142 -37.68 -45.59 35.27
C ILE A 142 -39.11 -45.11 35.53
#